data_AF-F0SF92-F1
#
_entry.id   AF-F0SF92-F1
#
_cell.length_a   1.000
_cell.length_b   1.000
_cell.length_c   1.000
_cell.angle_alpha   90.00
_cell.angle_beta   90.00
_cell.angle_gamma   90.00
#
_symmetry.space_group_name_H-M   'P 1'
#
loop_
_entity.id
_entity.type
_entity.pdbx_description
1 polymer ?
#
loop_
_entity_poly.entity_id
_entity_poly.type
_entity_poly.pdbx_seq_one_letter_code
_entity_poly.pdbx_strand_id
1 'polypeptide(L)'
;MSQQLPPDVVQSIEESIARGQKLDAIKQYRDATGSGLKESKDFIDALTSQLIERDPERYAHARSSSAGCGSAAVLFLAFLLAAIGAGAAAFGEEKPNFVPFSSEPKAMPEAPELDIPDNYREVTHEGWRWIVRNDLQDDHPQLWKRVRGELTHQLYQIERRVPSDIVQRLRLVPIWIELNSPKHPGLVYHPSPQWLTNNDMLPQKARCVEISNARNFVNWSLEQPFCMMHEMAHAWHHQVLPEGFGNQEVTLCYERAKQAGQYEQVLRSNGRTEKAYALNNPQEYFAEASESFFGVNDFYPFLRAELEEHDPDMHTLLQRLWNPEIVGGPKTANKKPTAARQPVGSSTPGQQK
;
A
#
# COMPACT_ATOMS: atom_id res chain seq x y z
N MET A 1 36.92 10.14 -15.66
CA MET A 1 35.95 11.23 -15.91
C MET A 1 34.83 11.05 -14.91
N SER A 2 34.64 12.02 -14.02
CA SER A 2 33.57 12.02 -13.02
C SER A 2 32.22 11.98 -13.74
N GLN A 3 31.49 10.87 -13.64
CA GLN A 3 30.10 10.83 -14.10
C GLN A 3 29.30 11.82 -13.25
N GLN A 4 28.84 12.88 -13.90
CA GLN A 4 28.05 13.92 -13.25
C GLN A 4 26.62 13.40 -13.15
N LEU A 5 26.18 13.09 -11.93
CA LEU A 5 24.80 12.69 -11.66
C LEU A 5 23.85 13.85 -11.98
N PRO A 6 22.64 13.55 -12.49
CA PRO A 6 21.57 14.54 -12.62
C PRO A 6 21.29 15.26 -11.28
N PRO A 7 21.06 16.58 -11.24
CA PRO A 7 20.89 17.34 -9.99
C PRO A 7 19.74 16.84 -9.11
N ASP A 8 18.67 16.36 -9.71
CA ASP A 8 17.50 15.76 -9.05
C ASP A 8 17.84 14.43 -8.35
N VAL A 9 18.65 13.60 -8.99
CA VAL A 9 19.15 12.35 -8.40
C VAL A 9 20.06 12.64 -7.22
N VAL A 10 20.94 13.64 -7.34
CA VAL A 10 21.81 14.08 -6.24
C VAL A 10 20.98 14.56 -5.05
N GLN A 11 19.96 15.38 -5.31
CA GLN A 11 19.06 15.88 -4.26
C GLN A 11 18.34 14.73 -3.55
N SER A 12 17.80 13.76 -4.29
CA SER A 12 17.11 12.59 -3.73
C SER A 12 18.03 11.71 -2.87
N ILE A 13 19.28 11.53 -3.30
CA ILE A 13 20.32 10.81 -2.54
C ILE A 13 20.64 11.56 -1.24
N GLU A 14 20.86 12.87 -1.30
CA GLU A 14 21.12 13.70 -0.11
C GLU A 14 19.94 13.64 0.88
N GLU A 15 18.70 13.69 0.41
CA GLU A 15 17.48 13.56 1.24
C GLU A 15 17.36 12.19 1.90
N SER A 16 17.73 11.12 1.19
CA SER A 16 17.74 9.76 1.74
C SER A 16 18.82 9.60 2.80
N ILE A 17 20.00 10.19 2.60
CA ILE A 17 21.08 10.25 3.61
C ILE A 17 20.64 11.06 4.84
N ALA A 18 20.03 12.24 4.65
CA ALA A 18 19.53 13.07 5.75
C ALA A 18 18.50 12.33 6.63
N ARG A 19 17.70 11.45 6.03
CA ARG A 19 16.71 10.60 6.72
C ARG A 19 17.29 9.32 7.34
N GLY A 20 18.60 9.08 7.24
CA GLY A 20 19.23 7.83 7.70
C GLY A 20 18.91 6.61 6.83
N GLN A 21 18.30 6.80 5.66
CA GLN A 21 17.88 5.75 4.73
C GLN A 21 19.02 5.37 3.78
N LYS A 22 20.09 4.83 4.35
CA LYS A 22 21.33 4.53 3.62
C LYS A 22 21.16 3.53 2.48
N LEU A 23 20.27 2.53 2.64
CA LEU A 23 20.00 1.55 1.59
C LEU A 23 19.27 2.19 0.39
N ASP A 24 18.39 3.14 0.62
CA ASP A 24 17.67 3.87 -0.43
C ASP A 24 18.63 4.77 -1.22
N ALA A 25 19.53 5.46 -0.52
CA ALA A 25 20.60 6.23 -1.15
C ALA A 25 21.52 5.36 -2.04
N ILE A 26 21.88 4.15 -1.57
CA ILE A 26 22.66 3.18 -2.36
C ILE A 26 21.87 2.69 -3.57
N LYS A 27 20.56 2.43 -3.42
CA LYS A 27 19.70 2.01 -4.54
C LYS A 27 19.59 3.11 -5.60
N GLN A 28 19.29 4.35 -5.20
CA GLN A 28 19.19 5.51 -6.10
C GLN A 28 20.49 5.75 -6.88
N TYR A 29 21.65 5.63 -6.22
CA TYR A 29 22.94 5.74 -6.90
C TYR A 29 23.15 4.62 -7.92
N ARG A 30 22.86 3.36 -7.56
CA ARG A 30 22.98 2.21 -8.45
C ARG A 30 22.10 2.33 -9.68
N ASP A 31 20.87 2.76 -9.49
CA ASP A 31 19.89 2.91 -10.55
C ASP A 31 20.31 4.01 -11.54
N ALA A 32 20.97 5.07 -11.05
CA ALA A 32 21.43 6.19 -11.87
C ALA A 32 22.76 5.93 -12.61
N THR A 33 23.65 5.11 -12.07
CA THR A 33 25.00 4.90 -12.64
C THR A 33 25.24 3.51 -13.21
N GLY A 34 24.43 2.53 -12.84
CA GLY A 34 24.69 1.10 -13.11
C GLY A 34 25.82 0.50 -12.25
N SER A 35 26.30 1.22 -11.23
CA SER A 35 27.42 0.79 -10.39
C SER A 35 27.13 -0.48 -9.59
N GLY A 36 28.19 -1.22 -9.29
CA GLY A 36 28.12 -2.41 -8.44
C GLY A 36 27.71 -2.06 -7.00
N LEU A 37 27.17 -3.04 -6.25
CA LEU A 37 26.72 -2.82 -4.87
C LEU A 37 27.84 -2.30 -3.96
N LYS A 38 29.05 -2.85 -4.08
CA LYS A 38 30.22 -2.43 -3.30
C LYS A 38 30.61 -0.98 -3.62
N GLU A 39 30.76 -0.67 -4.90
CA GLU A 39 31.12 0.68 -5.37
C GLU A 39 30.09 1.73 -4.91
N SER A 40 28.81 1.38 -5.00
CA SER A 40 27.72 2.29 -4.62
C SER A 40 27.66 2.52 -3.12
N LYS A 41 27.90 1.48 -2.33
CA LYS A 41 28.04 1.60 -0.89
C LYS A 41 29.23 2.49 -0.53
N ASP A 42 30.39 2.25 -1.12
CA ASP A 42 31.61 3.01 -0.86
C ASP A 42 31.41 4.50 -1.23
N PHE A 43 30.72 4.79 -2.33
CA PHE A 43 30.35 6.16 -2.73
C PHE A 43 29.41 6.83 -1.73
N ILE A 44 28.33 6.15 -1.34
CA ILE A 44 27.36 6.71 -0.38
C ILE A 44 27.99 6.91 1.00
N ASP A 45 28.90 6.04 1.42
CA ASP A 45 29.67 6.19 2.67
C ASP A 45 30.56 7.45 2.64
N ALA A 46 31.26 7.67 1.53
CA ALA A 46 32.09 8.86 1.32
C ALA A 46 31.25 10.15 1.24
N LEU A 47 30.16 10.13 0.48
CA LEU A 47 29.23 11.25 0.34
C LEU A 47 28.59 11.62 1.69
N THR A 48 28.15 10.61 2.45
CA THR A 48 27.58 10.80 3.80
C THR A 48 28.56 11.51 4.72
N SER A 49 29.85 11.13 4.68
CA SER A 49 30.88 11.76 5.50
C SER A 49 31.08 13.25 5.15
N GLN A 50 31.11 13.58 3.85
CA GLN A 50 31.24 14.97 3.38
C GLN A 50 30.02 15.82 3.74
N LEU A 51 28.81 15.24 3.65
CA LEU A 51 27.57 15.93 3.98
C LEU A 51 27.46 16.23 5.48
N ILE A 52 27.88 15.30 6.33
CA ILE A 52 27.95 15.50 7.79
C ILE A 52 28.96 16.59 8.16
N GLU A 53 30.09 16.67 7.45
CA GLU A 53 31.09 17.72 7.68
C GLU A 53 30.56 19.10 7.24
N ARG A 54 29.81 19.15 6.13
CA ARG A 54 29.20 20.38 5.59
C ARG A 54 28.05 20.91 6.44
N ASP A 55 27.18 20.03 6.92
CA ASP A 55 25.97 20.38 7.69
C ASP A 55 25.66 19.31 8.76
N PRO A 56 26.31 19.39 9.94
CA PRO A 56 26.20 18.39 10.99
C PRO A 56 24.78 18.17 11.54
N GLU A 57 23.95 19.22 11.57
CA GLU A 57 22.58 19.19 12.11
C GLU A 57 21.64 18.47 11.14
N ARG A 58 21.69 18.82 9.84
CA ARG A 58 20.85 18.20 8.81
C ARG A 58 21.10 16.70 8.65
N TYR A 59 22.34 16.26 8.83
CA TYR A 59 22.75 14.87 8.63
C TYR A 59 23.02 14.11 9.94
N ALA A 60 22.50 14.60 11.07
CA ALA A 60 22.70 13.97 12.38
C ALA A 60 22.27 12.49 12.41
N HIS A 61 21.19 12.15 11.70
CA HIS A 61 20.66 10.78 11.59
C HIS A 61 21.51 9.83 10.73
N ALA A 62 22.42 10.36 9.92
CA ALA A 62 23.29 9.56 9.06
C ALA A 62 24.52 8.98 9.80
N ARG A 63 24.76 9.41 11.06
CA ARG A 63 25.90 8.97 11.87
C ARG A 63 25.80 7.53 12.39
N SER A 64 24.63 6.89 12.33
CA SER A 64 24.45 5.54 12.86
C SER A 64 24.84 4.45 11.86
N SER A 65 26.15 4.23 11.66
CA SER A 65 26.69 2.90 11.31
C SER A 65 28.22 2.87 11.44
N SER A 66 28.75 3.02 12.66
CA SER A 66 30.15 2.70 12.94
C SER A 66 30.34 2.08 14.33
N ALA A 67 30.03 0.79 14.44
CA ALA A 67 30.70 -0.13 15.35
C ALA A 67 30.43 -1.57 14.90
N GLY A 68 31.48 -2.30 14.57
CA GLY A 68 31.40 -3.65 14.01
C GLY A 68 31.25 -4.76 15.03
N CYS A 69 30.90 -5.93 14.51
CA CYS A 69 31.28 -7.26 14.98
C CYS A 69 31.28 -8.13 13.70
N GLY A 70 32.33 -8.81 13.28
CA GLY A 70 33.29 -9.56 14.08
C GLY A 70 32.87 -11.03 14.10
N SER A 71 33.22 -11.78 13.05
CA SER A 71 33.36 -13.25 13.02
C SER A 71 32.12 -14.16 13.20
N ALA A 72 32.13 -15.26 12.43
CA ALA A 72 31.15 -16.36 12.33
C ALA A 72 29.83 -16.00 11.61
N ALA A 73 29.54 -16.47 10.40
CA ALA A 73 29.60 -17.86 9.99
C ALA A 73 30.33 -18.09 8.65
N VAL A 74 31.24 -19.05 8.73
CA VAL A 74 31.84 -19.80 7.62
C VAL A 74 30.82 -20.84 7.14
N LEU A 75 30.84 -21.15 5.82
CA LEU A 75 30.10 -22.20 5.09
C LEU A 75 28.67 -21.79 4.66
N PHE A 76 28.31 -21.66 3.39
CA PHE A 76 28.66 -22.44 2.20
C PHE A 76 28.65 -21.54 0.95
N LEU A 77 29.78 -21.39 0.26
CA LEU A 77 29.79 -21.12 -1.16
C LEU A 77 31.00 -21.82 -1.77
N ALA A 78 30.77 -23.00 -2.36
CA ALA A 78 31.71 -23.60 -3.28
C ALA A 78 30.92 -24.34 -4.37
N PHE A 79 31.35 -24.10 -5.61
CA PHE A 79 30.90 -24.65 -6.88
C PHE A 79 29.62 -24.05 -7.48
N LEU A 80 29.78 -23.11 -8.41
CA LEU A 80 29.99 -23.50 -9.81
C LEU A 80 30.56 -22.31 -10.62
N LEU A 81 31.72 -22.51 -11.23
CA LEU A 81 32.11 -21.81 -12.45
C LEU A 81 32.37 -22.86 -13.53
N ALA A 82 31.95 -22.49 -14.74
CA ALA A 82 32.24 -23.08 -16.04
C ALA A 82 31.44 -24.32 -16.47
N ALA A 83 30.45 -24.08 -17.33
CA ALA A 83 30.54 -24.57 -18.70
C ALA A 83 29.60 -23.76 -19.62
N ILE A 84 30.20 -23.09 -20.60
CA ILE A 84 29.55 -22.60 -21.81
C ILE A 84 29.13 -23.83 -22.61
N GLY A 85 27.86 -23.94 -22.97
CA GLY A 85 27.35 -25.01 -23.83
C GLY A 85 25.98 -24.65 -24.39
N ALA A 86 25.89 -24.56 -25.71
CA ALA A 86 24.70 -24.23 -26.47
C ALA A 86 23.51 -25.15 -26.13
N GLY A 87 22.33 -24.56 -26.00
CA GLY A 87 21.07 -25.29 -25.88
C GLY A 87 19.90 -24.34 -25.73
N ALA A 88 19.14 -24.14 -26.82
CA ALA A 88 17.78 -23.63 -26.73
C ALA A 88 16.97 -24.60 -25.88
N ALA A 89 16.51 -24.17 -24.70
CA ALA A 89 15.61 -24.93 -23.85
C ALA A 89 14.60 -23.96 -23.23
N ALA A 90 13.33 -24.38 -23.28
CA ALA A 90 12.15 -23.63 -22.90
C ALA A 90 12.26 -23.01 -21.50
N PHE A 91 11.88 -21.74 -21.38
CA PHE A 91 11.50 -21.15 -20.10
C PHE A 91 10.25 -21.87 -19.61
N GLY A 92 10.44 -22.85 -18.72
CA GLY A 92 9.34 -23.39 -17.93
C GLY A 92 8.88 -22.31 -16.94
N GLU A 93 7.58 -22.03 -16.94
CA GLU A 93 6.93 -21.25 -15.88
C GLU A 93 7.15 -21.96 -14.53
N GLU A 94 8.13 -21.52 -13.74
CA GLU A 94 8.14 -21.82 -12.32
C GLU A 94 7.04 -20.98 -11.66
N LYS A 95 5.93 -21.65 -11.33
CA LYS A 95 4.91 -21.07 -10.45
C LYS A 95 5.57 -20.71 -9.12
N PRO A 96 5.40 -19.47 -8.63
CA PRO A 96 6.07 -19.03 -7.40
C PRO A 96 5.77 -19.98 -6.24
N ASN A 97 6.81 -20.38 -5.52
CA ASN A 97 6.70 -21.15 -4.29
C ASN A 97 6.21 -20.21 -3.18
N PHE A 98 4.90 -20.26 -2.91
CA PHE A 98 4.27 -19.47 -1.86
C PHE A 98 4.59 -20.03 -0.48
N VAL A 99 5.06 -19.17 0.43
CA VAL A 99 5.34 -19.55 1.82
C VAL A 99 4.00 -19.70 2.55
N PRO A 100 3.71 -20.86 3.18
CA PRO A 100 2.49 -21.02 3.97
C PRO A 100 2.46 -20.03 5.14
N PHE A 101 1.31 -19.40 5.37
CA PHE A 101 1.11 -18.50 6.49
C PHE A 101 1.20 -19.28 7.81
N SER A 102 2.29 -19.12 8.55
CA SER A 102 2.43 -19.66 9.91
C SER A 102 2.47 -18.52 10.91
N SER A 103 1.32 -17.95 11.23
CA SER A 103 1.14 -17.28 12.52
C SER A 103 -0.25 -17.58 13.05
N GLU A 104 -0.32 -17.92 14.34
CA GLU A 104 -1.57 -18.14 15.04
C GLU A 104 -2.42 -16.86 15.03
N PRO A 105 -3.76 -16.97 15.03
CA PRO A 105 -4.64 -15.81 15.17
C PRO A 105 -4.29 -14.94 16.39
N LYS A 106 -3.91 -13.69 16.14
CA LYS A 106 -3.89 -12.68 17.19
C LYS A 106 -5.31 -12.17 17.40
N ALA A 107 -5.73 -12.04 18.65
CA ALA A 107 -6.99 -11.38 18.99
C ALA A 107 -7.06 -9.98 18.35
N MET A 108 -8.26 -9.56 17.93
CA MET A 108 -8.45 -8.22 17.36
C MET A 108 -7.93 -7.16 18.35
N PRO A 109 -7.00 -6.28 17.93
CA PRO A 109 -6.49 -5.26 18.82
C PRO A 109 -7.60 -4.26 19.16
N GLU A 110 -7.56 -3.71 20.37
CA GLU A 110 -8.44 -2.59 20.75
C GLU A 110 -8.15 -1.35 19.88
N ALA A 111 -9.16 -0.50 19.71
CA ALA A 111 -8.98 0.77 19.02
C ALA A 111 -7.96 1.64 19.79
N PRO A 112 -7.07 2.36 19.09
CA PRO A 112 -6.07 3.18 19.76
C PRO A 112 -6.74 4.31 20.55
N GLU A 113 -6.31 4.53 21.80
CA GLU A 113 -6.63 5.76 22.51
C GLU A 113 -5.92 6.93 21.80
N LEU A 114 -6.66 8.02 21.53
CA LEU A 114 -6.13 9.20 20.85
C LEU A 114 -6.29 10.41 21.76
N ASP A 115 -5.21 11.15 21.94
CA ASP A 115 -5.23 12.49 22.52
C ASP A 115 -5.73 13.47 21.46
N ILE A 116 -7.03 13.76 21.45
CA ILE A 116 -7.68 14.57 20.42
C ILE A 116 -7.63 16.05 20.85
N PRO A 117 -7.01 16.95 20.07
CA PRO A 117 -6.97 18.36 20.43
C PRO A 117 -8.36 19.01 20.47
N ASP A 118 -8.56 20.01 21.33
CA ASP A 118 -9.85 20.68 21.59
C ASP A 118 -10.53 21.27 20.34
N ASN A 119 -9.76 21.55 19.30
CA ASN A 119 -10.24 22.08 18.03
C ASN A 119 -10.74 20.99 17.06
N TYR A 120 -10.91 19.76 17.55
CA TYR A 120 -11.56 18.64 16.89
C TYR A 120 -12.69 18.06 17.74
N ARG A 121 -13.60 17.32 17.09
CA ARG A 121 -14.63 16.50 17.72
C ARG A 121 -14.58 15.08 17.20
N GLU A 122 -14.64 14.12 18.10
CA GLU A 122 -14.84 12.72 17.74
C GLU A 122 -16.31 12.44 17.45
N VAL A 123 -16.57 11.74 16.35
CA VAL A 123 -17.89 11.27 15.95
C VAL A 123 -17.79 9.80 15.57
N THR A 124 -18.64 8.97 16.18
CA THR A 124 -18.86 7.60 15.68
C THR A 124 -20.00 7.62 14.66
N HIS A 125 -19.72 7.16 13.44
CA HIS A 125 -20.71 7.07 12.37
C HIS A 125 -20.71 5.67 11.75
N GLU A 126 -21.80 4.92 11.93
CA GLU A 126 -21.96 3.55 11.40
C GLU A 126 -20.80 2.60 11.79
N GLY A 127 -20.23 2.79 12.99
CA GLY A 127 -19.10 2.00 13.49
C GLY A 127 -17.73 2.51 13.03
N TRP A 128 -17.65 3.57 12.24
CA TRP A 128 -16.42 4.26 11.89
C TRP A 128 -16.13 5.42 12.84
N ARG A 129 -14.87 5.58 13.21
CA ARG A 129 -14.39 6.64 14.08
C ARG A 129 -13.87 7.82 13.26
N TRP A 130 -14.55 8.96 13.34
CA TRP A 130 -14.17 10.19 12.65
C TRP A 130 -13.68 11.24 13.66
N ILE A 131 -12.57 11.90 13.35
CA ILE A 131 -12.03 13.03 14.11
C ILE A 131 -12.15 14.27 13.22
N VAL A 132 -13.11 15.14 13.52
CA VAL A 132 -13.53 16.22 12.61
C VAL A 132 -13.09 17.57 13.15
N ARG A 133 -12.47 18.41 12.32
CA ARG A 133 -12.21 19.81 12.66
C ARG A 133 -13.49 20.56 13.00
N ASN A 134 -13.46 21.35 14.08
CA ASN A 134 -14.64 22.11 14.53
C ASN A 134 -15.11 23.14 13.49
N ASP A 135 -14.18 23.83 12.83
CA ASP A 135 -14.48 24.85 11.81
C ASP A 135 -15.26 24.30 10.61
N LEU A 136 -14.99 23.06 10.19
CA LEU A 136 -15.74 22.39 9.12
C LEU A 136 -17.21 22.22 9.48
N GLN A 137 -17.51 21.85 10.73
CA GLN A 137 -18.89 21.64 11.17
C GLN A 137 -19.60 22.96 11.49
N ASP A 138 -18.92 23.84 12.21
CA ASP A 138 -19.51 25.04 12.80
C ASP A 138 -19.67 26.15 11.75
N ASP A 139 -18.64 26.38 10.91
CA ASP A 139 -18.60 27.49 9.96
C ASP A 139 -18.99 27.07 8.53
N HIS A 140 -18.89 25.78 8.21
CA HIS A 140 -19.13 25.25 6.86
C HIS A 140 -20.17 24.11 6.78
N PRO A 141 -21.38 24.27 7.36
CA PRO A 141 -22.34 23.17 7.53
C PRO A 141 -22.80 22.52 6.21
N GLN A 142 -22.86 23.28 5.11
CA GLN A 142 -23.21 22.73 3.80
C GLN A 142 -22.09 21.88 3.18
N LEU A 143 -20.83 22.29 3.38
CA LEU A 143 -19.68 21.49 2.96
C LEU A 143 -19.61 20.23 3.83
N TRP A 144 -19.78 20.36 5.14
CA TRP A 144 -19.82 19.22 6.05
C TRP A 144 -20.91 18.20 5.67
N LYS A 145 -22.13 18.66 5.33
CA LYS A 145 -23.20 17.78 4.85
C LYS A 145 -22.77 16.96 3.63
N ARG A 146 -22.05 17.58 2.68
CA ARG A 146 -21.53 16.90 1.48
C ARG A 146 -20.41 15.92 1.82
N VAL A 147 -19.44 16.33 2.64
CA VAL A 147 -18.35 15.45 3.11
C VAL A 147 -18.90 14.23 3.81
N ARG A 148 -19.82 14.42 4.76
CA ARG A 148 -20.47 13.31 5.47
C ARG A 148 -21.19 12.39 4.50
N GLY A 149 -21.97 12.92 3.56
CA GLY A 149 -22.69 12.11 2.57
C GLY A 149 -21.75 11.26 1.71
N GLU A 150 -20.67 11.86 1.21
CA GLU A 150 -19.68 11.18 0.38
C GLU A 150 -18.87 10.14 1.18
N LEU A 151 -18.43 10.49 2.38
CA LEU A 151 -17.69 9.59 3.25
C LEU A 151 -18.55 8.38 3.67
N THR A 152 -19.80 8.61 4.07
CA THR A 152 -20.76 7.53 4.34
C THR A 152 -20.94 6.65 3.11
N HIS A 153 -21.07 7.24 1.92
CA HIS A 153 -21.20 6.48 0.68
C HIS A 153 -20.00 5.56 0.43
N GLN A 154 -18.77 6.09 0.44
CA GLN A 154 -17.57 5.30 0.17
C GLN A 154 -17.32 4.23 1.24
N LEU A 155 -17.54 4.54 2.52
CA LEU A 155 -17.40 3.55 3.60
C LEU A 155 -18.45 2.44 3.48
N TYR A 156 -19.70 2.76 3.17
CA TYR A 156 -20.73 1.75 2.89
C TYR A 156 -20.37 0.89 1.67
N GLN A 157 -19.72 1.46 0.65
CA GLN A 157 -19.22 0.69 -0.48
C GLN A 157 -18.16 -0.34 -0.06
N ILE A 158 -17.21 0.05 0.81
CA ILE A 158 -16.20 -0.85 1.38
C ILE A 158 -16.86 -1.97 2.18
N GLU A 159 -17.79 -1.64 3.08
CA GLU A 159 -18.49 -2.64 3.92
C GLU A 159 -19.20 -3.72 3.11
N ARG A 160 -19.75 -3.37 1.95
CA ARG A 160 -20.48 -4.31 1.09
C ARG A 160 -19.59 -5.24 0.27
N ARG A 161 -18.31 -4.90 0.11
CA ARG A 161 -17.40 -5.54 -0.86
C ARG A 161 -16.26 -6.28 -0.19
N VAL A 162 -15.80 -5.77 0.95
CA VAL A 162 -14.70 -6.33 1.72
C VAL A 162 -15.25 -7.33 2.75
N PRO A 163 -14.58 -8.48 2.99
CA PRO A 163 -15.01 -9.43 4.02
C PRO A 163 -15.23 -8.79 5.39
N SER A 164 -16.29 -9.18 6.09
CA SER A 164 -16.72 -8.53 7.34
C SER A 164 -15.66 -8.50 8.45
N ASP A 165 -14.81 -9.53 8.53
CA ASP A 165 -13.72 -9.59 9.51
C ASP A 165 -12.64 -8.55 9.22
N ILE A 166 -12.37 -8.30 7.93
CA ILE A 166 -11.45 -7.25 7.49
C ILE A 166 -12.07 -5.87 7.71
N VAL A 167 -13.36 -5.70 7.43
CA VAL A 167 -14.08 -4.44 7.71
C VAL A 167 -13.99 -4.08 9.19
N GLN A 168 -14.14 -5.06 10.10
CA GLN A 168 -13.96 -4.84 11.53
C GLN A 168 -12.54 -4.34 11.86
N ARG A 169 -11.51 -4.83 11.16
CA ARG A 169 -10.14 -4.35 11.31
C ARG A 169 -9.96 -2.93 10.75
N LEU A 170 -10.54 -2.63 9.60
CA LEU A 170 -10.48 -1.31 8.98
C LEU A 170 -11.19 -0.23 9.82
N ARG A 171 -12.28 -0.56 10.51
CA ARG A 171 -12.98 0.37 11.42
C ARG A 171 -12.13 0.86 12.59
N LEU A 172 -11.03 0.16 12.91
CA LEU A 172 -10.07 0.59 13.93
C LEU A 172 -9.14 1.71 13.42
N VAL A 173 -9.08 1.95 12.11
CA VAL A 173 -8.32 3.03 11.50
C VAL A 173 -9.10 4.34 11.66
N PRO A 174 -8.59 5.32 12.43
CA PRO A 174 -9.28 6.59 12.59
C PRO A 174 -9.27 7.38 11.28
N ILE A 175 -10.34 8.13 11.02
CA ILE A 175 -10.45 9.02 9.85
C ILE A 175 -10.46 10.46 10.34
N TRP A 176 -9.39 11.21 10.08
CA TRP A 176 -9.30 12.63 10.40
C TRP A 176 -9.85 13.46 9.24
N ILE A 177 -10.64 14.48 9.55
CA ILE A 177 -11.33 15.28 8.53
C ILE A 177 -11.00 16.76 8.74
N GLU A 178 -10.25 17.31 7.80
CA GLU A 178 -9.83 18.69 7.75
C GLU A 178 -10.73 19.54 6.87
N LEU A 179 -10.83 20.83 7.19
CA LEU A 179 -11.38 21.80 6.24
C LEU A 179 -10.43 21.97 5.03
N ASN A 180 -9.16 22.31 5.32
CA ASN A 180 -8.11 22.55 4.32
C ASN A 180 -6.71 22.58 5.00
N SER A 181 -6.11 21.42 5.20
CA SER A 181 -4.72 21.27 5.64
C SER A 181 -3.77 21.59 4.47
N PRO A 182 -2.71 22.40 4.70
CA PRO A 182 -1.85 22.89 3.62
C PRO A 182 -0.87 21.83 3.07
N LYS A 183 -0.72 20.69 3.73
CA LYS A 183 0.35 19.72 3.44
C LYS A 183 -0.03 18.69 2.37
N HIS A 184 -1.32 18.38 2.24
CA HIS A 184 -1.82 17.41 1.27
C HIS A 184 -3.12 17.90 0.63
N PRO A 185 -3.29 17.74 -0.69
CA PRO A 185 -4.40 18.36 -1.39
C PRO A 185 -5.69 17.54 -1.35
N GLY A 186 -5.66 16.27 -0.95
CA GLY A 186 -6.82 15.37 -1.00
C GLY A 186 -6.93 14.50 0.25
N LEU A 187 -6.64 13.22 0.09
CA LEU A 187 -6.54 12.26 1.19
C LEU A 187 -5.11 11.75 1.30
N VAL A 188 -4.77 11.20 2.47
CA VAL A 188 -3.48 10.56 2.71
C VAL A 188 -3.55 9.64 3.93
N TYR A 189 -2.86 8.50 3.86
CA TYR A 189 -2.56 7.66 4.99
C TYR A 189 -1.22 8.04 5.63
N HIS A 190 -1.22 8.23 6.96
CA HIS A 190 -0.02 8.66 7.69
C HIS A 190 0.61 7.48 8.45
N PRO A 191 1.79 6.95 8.05
CA PRO A 191 2.35 5.78 8.73
C PRO A 191 3.10 6.11 10.03
N SER A 192 3.68 7.31 10.14
CA SER A 192 4.71 7.60 11.14
C SER A 192 4.44 8.88 11.95
N PRO A 193 4.38 8.81 13.29
CA PRO A 193 4.28 10.00 14.13
C PRO A 193 5.54 10.86 14.02
N GLN A 194 6.72 10.25 13.87
CA GLN A 194 7.97 10.99 13.72
C GLN A 194 7.99 11.81 12.43
N TRP A 195 7.51 11.23 11.32
CA TRP A 195 7.43 11.95 10.05
C TRP A 195 6.47 13.13 10.17
N LEU A 196 5.31 12.93 10.81
CA LEU A 196 4.35 14.01 11.07
C LEU A 196 4.98 15.14 11.88
N THR A 197 5.66 14.83 12.99
CA THR A 197 6.38 15.83 13.79
C THR A 197 7.43 16.58 12.96
N ASN A 198 8.23 15.88 12.16
CA ASN A 198 9.29 16.49 11.34
C ASN A 198 8.75 17.37 10.21
N ASN A 199 7.46 17.25 9.88
CA ASN A 199 6.81 18.02 8.81
C ASN A 199 5.79 19.04 9.34
N ASP A 200 5.86 19.37 10.64
CA ASP A 200 4.96 20.30 11.33
C ASP A 200 3.48 19.88 11.27
N MET A 201 3.24 18.57 11.35
CA MET A 201 1.91 17.96 11.38
C MET A 201 1.65 17.33 12.75
N LEU A 202 0.37 17.11 13.07
CA LEU A 202 -0.04 16.51 14.33
C LEU A 202 0.40 15.05 14.40
N PRO A 203 1.31 14.64 15.30
CA PRO A 203 1.74 13.25 15.43
C PRO A 203 0.59 12.30 15.82
N GLN A 204 -0.49 12.82 16.39
CA GLN A 204 -1.71 12.07 16.71
C GLN A 204 -2.45 11.55 15.47
N LYS A 205 -2.12 12.06 14.27
CA LYS A 205 -2.61 11.53 12.99
C LYS A 205 -1.85 10.28 12.53
N ALA A 206 -0.88 9.78 13.30
CA ALA A 206 -0.20 8.54 12.93
C ALA A 206 -1.18 7.36 12.86
N ARG A 207 -1.00 6.53 11.85
CA ARG A 207 -1.78 5.32 11.53
C ARG A 207 -3.26 5.62 11.27
N CYS A 208 -3.56 6.81 10.76
CA CYS A 208 -4.89 7.23 10.36
C CYS A 208 -4.98 7.49 8.85
N VAL A 209 -6.20 7.55 8.34
CA VAL A 209 -6.50 8.22 7.08
C VAL A 209 -6.85 9.67 7.38
N GLU A 210 -6.30 10.62 6.65
CA GLU A 210 -6.64 12.03 6.71
C GLU A 210 -7.33 12.45 5.41
N ILE A 211 -8.54 12.99 5.51
CA ILE A 211 -9.13 13.84 4.48
C ILE A 211 -8.57 15.25 4.73
N SER A 212 -7.47 15.58 4.08
CA SER A 212 -6.73 16.83 4.28
C SER A 212 -7.46 18.04 3.69
N ASN A 213 -8.35 17.85 2.71
CA ASN A 213 -9.17 18.93 2.17
C ASN A 213 -10.61 18.46 1.89
N ALA A 214 -11.56 18.96 2.69
CA ALA A 214 -12.98 18.63 2.61
C ALA A 214 -13.60 18.89 1.23
N ARG A 215 -13.22 19.99 0.56
CA ARG A 215 -13.79 20.34 -0.74
C ARG A 215 -13.24 19.45 -1.85
N ASN A 216 -11.94 19.19 -1.83
CA ASN A 216 -11.29 18.35 -2.81
C ASN A 216 -11.76 16.91 -2.68
N PHE A 217 -11.91 16.36 -1.46
CA PHE A 217 -12.48 15.04 -1.26
C PHE A 217 -13.82 14.85 -2.00
N VAL A 218 -14.76 15.77 -1.80
CA VAL A 218 -16.09 15.68 -2.44
C VAL A 218 -16.02 15.88 -3.96
N ASN A 219 -15.11 16.71 -4.45
CA ASN A 219 -15.02 17.01 -5.88
C ASN A 219 -14.25 15.93 -6.65
N TRP A 220 -13.15 15.45 -6.08
CA TRP A 220 -12.26 14.45 -6.69
C TRP A 220 -12.88 13.07 -6.66
N SER A 221 -13.78 12.76 -5.72
CA SER A 221 -14.46 11.45 -5.70
C SER A 221 -15.31 11.16 -6.94
N LEU A 222 -15.63 12.17 -7.76
CA LEU A 222 -16.26 11.96 -9.06
C LEU A 222 -15.32 11.28 -10.06
N GLU A 223 -14.03 11.60 -10.01
CA GLU A 223 -12.99 11.01 -10.87
C GLU A 223 -12.29 9.83 -10.19
N GLN A 224 -12.20 9.83 -8.86
CA GLN A 224 -11.56 8.83 -7.99
C GLN A 224 -12.59 8.22 -7.01
N PRO A 225 -13.55 7.41 -7.51
CA PRO A 225 -14.71 6.97 -6.72
C PRO A 225 -14.38 6.02 -5.55
N PHE A 226 -13.16 5.47 -5.52
CA PHE A 226 -12.67 4.57 -4.48
C PHE A 226 -11.44 5.12 -3.73
N CYS A 227 -11.22 6.44 -3.72
CA CYS A 227 -10.09 7.04 -2.99
C CYS A 227 -10.08 6.73 -1.48
N MET A 228 -11.22 6.54 -0.80
CA MET A 228 -11.21 6.04 0.58
C MET A 228 -10.73 4.59 0.67
N MET A 229 -11.04 3.75 -0.31
CA MET A 229 -10.54 2.37 -0.37
C MET A 229 -9.02 2.36 -0.58
N HIS A 230 -8.50 3.28 -1.39
CA HIS A 230 -7.06 3.49 -1.57
C HIS A 230 -6.34 3.68 -0.24
N GLU A 231 -6.80 4.66 0.55
CA GLU A 231 -6.18 4.97 1.83
C GLU A 231 -6.36 3.85 2.86
N MET A 232 -7.52 3.18 2.84
CA MET A 232 -7.76 1.99 3.66
C MET A 232 -6.87 0.81 3.25
N ALA A 233 -6.50 0.70 1.97
CA ALA A 233 -5.55 -0.30 1.49
C ALA A 233 -4.14 0.00 1.99
N HIS A 234 -3.70 1.26 2.04
CA HIS A 234 -2.45 1.62 2.72
C HIS A 234 -2.47 1.26 4.21
N ALA A 235 -3.58 1.55 4.90
CA ALA A 235 -3.72 1.19 6.30
C ALA A 235 -3.67 -0.33 6.50
N TRP A 236 -4.34 -1.12 5.66
CA TRP A 236 -4.29 -2.58 5.67
C TRP A 236 -2.86 -3.10 5.41
N HIS A 237 -2.21 -2.61 4.36
CA HIS A 237 -0.86 -2.99 3.98
C HIS A 237 0.14 -2.69 5.12
N HIS A 238 0.07 -1.50 5.72
CA HIS A 238 0.99 -1.13 6.81
C HIS A 238 0.69 -1.86 8.13
N GLN A 239 -0.58 -1.94 8.55
CA GLN A 239 -0.93 -2.31 9.93
C GLN A 239 -1.28 -3.78 10.12
N VAL A 240 -1.43 -4.54 9.03
CA VAL A 240 -1.99 -5.90 9.10
C VAL A 240 -1.17 -6.92 8.32
N LEU A 241 -0.74 -6.58 7.10
CA LEU A 241 0.02 -7.55 6.30
C LEU A 241 1.37 -7.89 6.96
N PRO A 242 1.88 -9.13 6.75
CA PRO A 242 3.22 -9.51 7.20
C PRO A 242 4.28 -8.53 6.72
N GLU A 243 5.14 -8.10 7.64
CA GLU A 243 6.19 -7.08 7.43
C GLU A 243 5.68 -5.69 6.98
N GLY A 244 4.37 -5.45 7.05
CA GLY A 244 3.76 -4.16 6.70
C GLY A 244 4.12 -3.73 5.28
N PHE A 245 4.56 -2.47 5.12
CA PHE A 245 5.09 -1.96 3.85
C PHE A 245 6.36 -2.66 3.34
N GLY A 246 7.00 -3.48 4.16
CA GLY A 246 8.12 -4.36 3.77
C GLY A 246 7.68 -5.69 3.16
N ASN A 247 6.39 -5.89 2.88
CA ASN A 247 5.88 -7.13 2.32
C ASN A 247 6.56 -7.49 0.99
N GLN A 248 7.34 -8.58 0.99
CA GLN A 248 8.12 -9.00 -0.17
C GLN A 248 7.26 -9.50 -1.32
N GLU A 249 6.07 -10.06 -1.05
CA GLU A 249 5.20 -10.58 -2.10
C GLU A 249 4.64 -9.44 -2.95
N VAL A 250 4.20 -8.35 -2.30
CA VAL A 250 3.80 -7.11 -2.98
C VAL A 250 4.97 -6.51 -3.76
N THR A 251 6.15 -6.43 -3.14
CA THR A 251 7.35 -5.88 -3.79
C THR A 251 7.74 -6.65 -5.04
N LEU A 252 7.75 -7.99 -4.99
CA LEU A 252 8.11 -8.83 -6.13
C LEU A 252 7.06 -8.78 -7.25
N CYS A 253 5.76 -8.73 -6.90
CA CYS A 253 4.69 -8.57 -7.88
C CYS A 253 4.82 -7.22 -8.61
N TYR A 254 5.01 -6.14 -7.86
CA TYR A 254 5.25 -4.81 -8.39
C TYR A 254 6.45 -4.76 -9.35
N GLU A 255 7.60 -5.30 -8.94
CA GLU A 255 8.81 -5.25 -9.77
C GLU A 255 8.65 -6.05 -11.08
N ARG A 256 7.91 -7.17 -11.06
CA ARG A 256 7.57 -7.90 -12.29
C ARG A 256 6.66 -7.08 -13.20
N ALA A 257 5.62 -6.47 -12.64
CA ALA A 257 4.69 -5.68 -13.43
C ALA A 257 5.37 -4.48 -14.09
N LYS A 258 6.21 -3.79 -13.31
CA LYS A 258 7.05 -2.69 -13.81
C LYS A 258 8.03 -3.15 -14.89
N GLN A 259 8.71 -4.28 -14.70
CA GLN A 259 9.64 -4.83 -15.71
C GLN A 259 8.93 -5.26 -17.00
N ALA A 260 7.69 -5.74 -16.89
CA ALA A 260 6.84 -6.07 -18.04
C ALA A 260 6.31 -4.83 -18.78
N GLY A 261 6.53 -3.62 -18.25
CA GLY A 261 5.98 -2.38 -18.79
C GLY A 261 4.46 -2.27 -18.62
N GLN A 262 3.86 -3.11 -17.77
CA GLN A 262 2.47 -2.94 -17.37
C GLN A 262 2.33 -1.56 -16.72
N TYR A 263 1.17 -0.92 -16.87
CA TYR A 263 0.87 0.39 -16.29
C TYR A 263 1.65 1.61 -16.83
N GLU A 264 2.62 1.46 -17.73
CA GLU A 264 3.39 2.61 -18.27
C GLU A 264 2.56 3.52 -19.18
N GLN A 265 1.55 2.95 -19.86
CA GLN A 265 0.62 3.68 -20.73
C GLN A 265 -0.77 3.04 -20.64
N VAL A 266 -1.59 3.51 -19.70
CA VAL A 266 -2.95 3.01 -19.47
C VAL A 266 -3.97 4.13 -19.58
N LEU A 267 -5.21 3.78 -19.91
CA LEU A 267 -6.30 4.74 -19.95
C LEU A 267 -6.61 5.23 -18.53
N ARG A 268 -6.77 6.53 -18.35
CA ARG A 268 -7.34 7.13 -17.15
C ARG A 268 -8.81 7.50 -17.39
N SER A 269 -9.60 7.62 -16.33
CA SER A 269 -11.04 7.95 -16.37
C SER A 269 -11.36 9.24 -17.13
N ASN A 270 -10.40 10.16 -17.22
CA ASN A 270 -10.51 11.40 -18.02
C ASN A 270 -10.30 11.20 -19.54
N GLY A 271 -10.12 9.97 -20.02
CA GLY A 271 -9.96 9.61 -21.43
C GLY A 271 -8.54 9.75 -21.97
N ARG A 272 -7.56 10.14 -21.15
CA ARG A 272 -6.15 10.23 -21.56
C ARG A 272 -5.41 8.93 -21.26
N THR A 273 -4.41 8.62 -22.07
CA THR A 273 -3.43 7.58 -21.77
C THR A 273 -2.24 8.18 -21.03
N GLU A 274 -1.91 7.63 -19.87
CA GLU A 274 -0.82 8.09 -19.03
C GLU A 274 -0.20 6.95 -18.22
N LYS A 275 0.95 7.23 -17.59
CA LYS A 275 1.59 6.32 -16.64
C LYS A 275 0.72 6.20 -15.40
N ALA A 276 0.36 4.98 -15.01
CA ALA A 276 -0.49 4.77 -13.84
C ALA A 276 0.24 5.16 -12.55
N TYR A 277 -0.51 5.69 -11.59
CA TYR A 277 0.01 6.03 -10.27
C TYR A 277 0.60 4.82 -9.52
N ALA A 278 0.08 3.63 -9.83
CA ALA A 278 0.57 2.34 -9.36
C ALA A 278 2.08 2.11 -9.58
N LEU A 279 2.72 2.80 -10.54
CA LEU A 279 4.15 2.67 -10.82
C LEU A 279 5.08 3.54 -9.95
N ASN A 280 4.54 4.25 -8.97
CA ASN A 280 5.36 5.06 -8.07
C ASN A 280 6.16 4.20 -7.10
N ASN A 281 5.50 3.26 -6.42
CA ASN A 281 6.10 2.36 -5.44
C ASN A 281 5.18 1.13 -5.17
N PRO A 282 5.66 0.08 -4.49
CA PRO A 282 4.85 -1.09 -4.16
C PRO A 282 3.60 -0.79 -3.31
N GLN A 283 3.60 0.29 -2.53
CA GLN A 283 2.47 0.69 -1.70
C GLN A 283 1.33 1.27 -2.55
N GLU A 284 1.63 2.15 -3.51
CA GLU A 284 0.65 2.65 -4.48
C GLU A 284 0.13 1.52 -5.37
N TYR A 285 1.01 0.66 -5.85
CA TYR A 285 0.62 -0.52 -6.63
C TYR A 285 -0.42 -1.38 -5.91
N PHE A 286 -0.22 -1.62 -4.61
CA PHE A 286 -1.18 -2.34 -3.79
C PHE A 286 -2.52 -1.60 -3.60
N ALA A 287 -2.46 -0.29 -3.37
CA ALA A 287 -3.65 0.53 -3.12
C ALA A 287 -4.51 0.68 -4.39
N GLU A 288 -3.88 1.07 -5.50
CA GLU A 288 -4.49 1.21 -6.83
C GLU A 288 -5.14 -0.10 -7.29
N ALA A 289 -4.43 -1.23 -7.23
CA ALA A 289 -4.99 -2.51 -7.62
C ALA A 289 -6.13 -2.96 -6.68
N SER A 290 -6.11 -2.56 -5.40
CA SER A 290 -7.21 -2.82 -4.46
C SER A 290 -8.48 -2.05 -4.82
N GLU A 291 -8.36 -0.84 -5.38
CA GLU A 291 -9.52 -0.11 -5.93
C GLU A 291 -10.18 -0.90 -7.05
N SER A 292 -9.42 -1.38 -8.04
CA SER A 292 -9.96 -2.19 -9.14
C SER A 292 -10.56 -3.51 -8.63
N PHE A 293 -9.94 -4.12 -7.62
CA PHE A 293 -10.35 -5.42 -7.10
C PHE A 293 -11.70 -5.39 -6.36
N PHE A 294 -11.98 -4.35 -5.60
CA PHE A 294 -13.26 -4.21 -4.88
C PHE A 294 -14.26 -3.32 -5.63
N GLY A 295 -13.79 -2.32 -6.35
CA GLY A 295 -14.57 -1.21 -6.84
C GLY A 295 -14.21 -0.77 -8.25
N VAL A 296 -13.97 0.52 -8.39
CA VAL A 296 -13.61 1.19 -9.65
C VAL A 296 -12.40 2.09 -9.40
N ASN A 297 -11.29 1.79 -10.07
CA ASN A 297 -10.10 2.64 -10.10
C ASN A 297 -10.27 3.77 -11.13
N ASP A 298 -9.58 4.90 -10.97
CA ASP A 298 -9.48 5.94 -11.98
C ASP A 298 -8.47 5.64 -13.10
N PHE A 299 -7.53 4.72 -12.92
CA PHE A 299 -6.64 4.17 -13.94
C PHE A 299 -7.08 2.76 -14.38
N TYR A 300 -6.88 2.43 -15.67
CA TYR A 300 -7.02 1.06 -16.15
C TYR A 300 -5.93 0.17 -15.53
N PRO A 301 -6.27 -1.04 -15.05
CA PRO A 301 -7.58 -1.69 -15.09
C PRO A 301 -8.58 -1.06 -14.13
N PHE A 302 -9.77 -0.69 -14.63
CA PHE A 302 -10.76 0.03 -13.84
C PHE A 302 -11.52 -0.89 -12.90
N LEU A 303 -11.77 -2.13 -13.32
CA LEU A 303 -12.56 -3.10 -12.56
C LEU A 303 -11.86 -4.45 -12.43
N ARG A 304 -12.34 -5.28 -11.51
CA ARG A 304 -11.68 -6.53 -11.12
C ARG A 304 -11.41 -7.51 -12.28
N ALA A 305 -12.34 -7.64 -13.21
CA ALA A 305 -12.15 -8.53 -14.36
C ALA A 305 -11.03 -8.05 -15.30
N GLU A 306 -10.91 -6.74 -15.48
CA GLU A 306 -9.81 -6.13 -16.24
C GLU A 306 -8.48 -6.29 -15.50
N LEU A 307 -8.49 -6.22 -14.16
CA LEU A 307 -7.31 -6.49 -13.35
C LEU A 307 -6.86 -7.96 -13.51
N GLU A 308 -7.80 -8.91 -13.53
CA GLU A 308 -7.50 -10.33 -13.76
C GLU A 308 -6.83 -10.57 -15.13
N GLU A 309 -7.28 -9.86 -16.16
CA GLU A 309 -6.73 -9.98 -17.50
C GLU A 309 -5.39 -9.23 -17.65
N HIS A 310 -5.31 -8.00 -17.11
CA HIS A 310 -4.15 -7.14 -17.26
C HIS A 310 -2.98 -7.55 -16.37
N ASP A 311 -3.27 -7.94 -15.13
CA ASP A 311 -2.31 -8.27 -14.08
C ASP A 311 -2.80 -9.45 -13.21
N PRO A 312 -2.79 -10.67 -13.77
CA PRO A 312 -3.28 -11.87 -13.08
C PRO A 312 -2.49 -12.22 -11.82
N ASP A 313 -1.20 -11.88 -11.78
CA ASP A 313 -0.34 -12.06 -10.60
C ASP A 313 -0.84 -11.21 -9.44
N MET A 314 -1.13 -9.92 -9.69
CA MET A 314 -1.65 -9.03 -8.66
C MET A 314 -3.07 -9.39 -8.23
N HIS A 315 -3.94 -9.78 -9.16
CA HIS A 315 -5.28 -10.25 -8.82
C HIS A 315 -5.22 -11.45 -7.88
N THR A 316 -4.40 -12.45 -8.22
CA THR A 316 -4.17 -13.65 -7.40
C THR A 316 -3.60 -13.26 -6.03
N LEU A 317 -2.65 -12.33 -6.01
CA LEU A 317 -2.05 -11.85 -4.77
C LEU A 317 -3.09 -11.16 -3.87
N LEU A 318 -3.96 -10.30 -4.42
CA LEU A 318 -5.02 -9.61 -3.68
C LEU A 318 -6.07 -10.57 -3.13
N GLN A 319 -6.45 -11.63 -3.86
CA GLN A 319 -7.34 -12.67 -3.33
C GLN A 319 -6.81 -13.29 -2.04
N ARG A 320 -5.49 -13.46 -1.96
CA ARG A 320 -4.83 -13.98 -0.76
C ARG A 320 -4.66 -12.91 0.31
N LEU A 321 -4.18 -11.72 -0.05
CA LEU A 321 -3.85 -10.64 0.88
C LEU A 321 -5.06 -9.95 1.52
N TRP A 322 -6.24 -10.07 0.91
CA TRP A 322 -7.52 -9.64 1.47
C TRP A 322 -8.36 -10.82 1.99
N ASN A 323 -7.70 -11.87 2.50
CA ASN A 323 -8.36 -13.03 3.11
C ASN A 323 -8.40 -12.89 4.65
N PRO A 324 -9.57 -13.06 5.31
CA PRO A 324 -9.69 -13.08 6.78
C PRO A 324 -8.75 -14.04 7.50
N GLU A 325 -8.26 -15.09 6.84
CA GLU A 325 -7.27 -16.00 7.43
C GLU A 325 -5.94 -15.29 7.77
N ILE A 326 -5.63 -14.15 7.14
CA ILE A 326 -4.46 -13.33 7.46
C ILE A 326 -4.57 -12.69 8.85
N VAL A 327 -5.78 -12.33 9.27
CA VAL A 327 -6.04 -11.77 10.62
C VAL A 327 -6.36 -12.86 11.65
N GLY A 328 -6.24 -14.14 11.26
CA GLY A 328 -6.58 -15.25 12.13
C GLY A 328 -8.08 -15.43 12.35
N GLY A 329 -8.93 -14.98 11.42
CA GLY A 329 -10.35 -15.26 11.46
C GLY A 329 -10.62 -16.77 11.59
N PRO A 330 -11.75 -17.18 12.21
CA PRO A 330 -12.06 -18.60 12.35
C PRO A 330 -12.05 -19.25 10.98
N LYS A 331 -11.27 -20.34 10.84
CA LYS A 331 -11.23 -21.15 9.61
C LYS A 331 -12.66 -21.48 9.23
N THR A 332 -13.20 -20.87 8.18
CA THR A 332 -14.47 -21.30 7.65
C THR A 332 -14.26 -22.73 7.17
N ALA A 333 -14.91 -23.67 7.85
CA ALA A 333 -14.82 -25.07 7.48
C ALA A 333 -15.26 -25.17 6.02
N ASN A 334 -14.32 -25.52 5.13
CA ASN A 334 -14.59 -25.81 3.73
C ASN A 334 -15.82 -26.72 3.65
N LYS A 335 -16.98 -26.16 3.30
CA LYS A 335 -18.12 -26.97 2.91
C LYS A 335 -17.72 -27.60 1.58
N LYS A 336 -17.32 -28.87 1.64
CA LYS A 336 -17.25 -29.74 0.46
C LYS A 336 -18.48 -29.46 -0.41
N PRO A 337 -18.34 -29.28 -1.73
CA PRO A 337 -19.50 -29.20 -2.60
C PRO A 337 -20.25 -30.54 -2.49
N THR A 338 -21.39 -30.52 -1.80
CA THR A 338 -22.30 -31.66 -1.79
C THR A 338 -22.85 -31.83 -3.20
N ALA A 339 -22.26 -32.77 -3.93
CA ALA A 339 -22.87 -33.34 -5.12
C ALA A 339 -24.12 -34.13 -4.69
N ALA A 340 -25.30 -33.65 -5.08
CA ALA A 340 -26.48 -34.47 -5.33
C ALA A 340 -27.54 -33.64 -6.06
N ARG A 341 -27.51 -33.65 -7.39
CA ARG A 341 -28.71 -33.41 -8.19
C ARG A 341 -29.53 -34.70 -8.13
N GLN A 342 -30.65 -34.70 -7.40
CA GLN A 342 -31.65 -35.75 -7.57
C GLN A 342 -32.45 -35.46 -8.84
N PRO A 343 -32.76 -36.48 -9.66
CA PRO A 343 -33.61 -36.30 -10.83
C PRO A 343 -35.06 -36.03 -10.39
N VAL A 344 -35.65 -35.00 -10.98
CA VAL A 344 -37.07 -34.67 -10.85
C VAL A 344 -37.89 -35.84 -11.39
N GLY A 345 -38.61 -36.53 -10.51
CA GLY A 345 -39.55 -37.59 -10.89
C GLY A 345 -40.70 -37.01 -11.70
N SER A 346 -40.94 -37.62 -12.86
CA SER A 346 -42.06 -37.34 -13.75
C SER A 346 -43.39 -37.76 -13.10
N SER A 347 -44.24 -36.81 -12.77
CA SER A 347 -45.63 -37.04 -12.41
C SER A 347 -46.48 -37.21 -13.69
N THR A 348 -47.00 -38.42 -13.91
CA THR A 348 -48.04 -38.70 -14.90
C THR A 348 -49.42 -38.38 -14.28
N PRO A 349 -50.39 -37.80 -15.02
CA PRO A 349 -51.71 -37.49 -14.48
C PRO A 349 -52.61 -38.74 -14.48
N GLY A 350 -53.10 -39.13 -13.31
CA GLY A 350 -54.14 -40.15 -13.15
C GLY A 350 -55.53 -39.56 -13.35
N GLN A 351 -56.25 -40.11 -14.33
CA GLN A 351 -57.68 -39.90 -14.58
C GLN A 351 -58.53 -40.26 -13.35
N GLN A 352 -59.59 -39.49 -13.10
CA GLN A 352 -60.78 -39.99 -12.41
C GLN A 352 -62.03 -39.70 -13.25
N LYS A 353 -62.85 -40.74 -13.35
CA LYS A 353 -64.23 -40.75 -13.83
C LYS A 353 -65.16 -40.14 -12.79
#